data_AF-A0A9D8DFB6-F1
#
_entry.id   AF-A0A9D8DFB6-F1
#
_cell.length_a   1.000
_cell.length_b   1.000
_cell.length_c   1.000
_cell.angle_alpha   90.00
_cell.angle_beta   90.00
_cell.angle_gamma   90.00
#
_symmetry.space_group_name_H-M   'P 1'
#
loop_
_entity.id
_entity.type
_entity.pdbx_description
1 polymer ?
#
loop_
_entity_poly.entity_id
_entity_poly.type
_entity_poly.pdbx_seq_one_letter_code
_entity_poly.pdbx_strand_id
1 'polypeptide(L)'
;MKLFKNIPLGVHSALEVLAAPLLIVAPFVLGFSPIAGAISILLGVLLIGLGLSLQGAAGERATVPLAAHAGLDQILAAVTIAVGLALLFADQLAPGIFMVGFGLAHLALSASTRYSRPLGA
;
A
#
# COMPACT_ATOMS: atom_id res chain seq x y z
N MET A 1 -14.04 -14.67 -12.80
CA MET A 1 -13.69 -14.24 -11.41
C MET A 1 -14.16 -12.80 -11.13
N LYS A 2 -15.48 -12.54 -11.05
CA LYS A 2 -16.03 -11.23 -10.62
C LYS A 2 -16.37 -11.15 -9.13
N LEU A 3 -16.42 -12.30 -8.44
CA LEU A 3 -16.89 -12.42 -7.05
C LEU A 3 -16.05 -11.67 -6.00
N PHE A 4 -14.77 -11.42 -6.26
CA PHE A 4 -13.86 -10.82 -5.26
C PHE A 4 -13.54 -9.34 -5.51
N LYS A 5 -13.90 -8.78 -6.66
CA LYS A 5 -13.62 -7.36 -6.97
C LYS A 5 -14.74 -6.48 -6.43
N ASN A 6 -14.78 -6.31 -5.11
CA ASN A 6 -15.87 -5.62 -4.41
C ASN A 6 -15.53 -4.20 -3.98
N ILE A 7 -14.25 -3.82 -3.95
CA ILE A 7 -13.79 -2.53 -3.46
C ILE A 7 -13.83 -1.50 -4.61
N PRO A 8 -14.62 -0.42 -4.50
CA PRO A 8 -14.58 0.69 -5.45
C PRO A 8 -13.23 1.40 -5.41
N LEU A 9 -12.78 1.95 -6.55
CA LEU A 9 -11.49 2.63 -6.67
C LEU A 9 -11.30 3.78 -5.65
N GLY A 10 -12.34 4.57 -5.38
CA GLY A 10 -12.25 5.65 -4.38
C GLY A 10 -12.10 5.14 -2.93
N VAL A 11 -12.68 3.97 -2.62
CA VAL A 11 -12.49 3.33 -1.31
C VAL A 11 -11.09 2.76 -1.20
N HIS A 12 -10.57 2.15 -2.27
CA HIS A 12 -9.19 1.70 -2.35
C HIS A 12 -8.22 2.86 -2.04
N SER A 13 -8.30 3.97 -2.78
CA SER A 13 -7.37 5.08 -2.59
C SER A 13 -7.48 5.71 -1.19
N ALA A 14 -8.69 5.78 -0.64
CA ALA A 14 -8.88 6.25 0.74
C ALA A 14 -8.21 5.30 1.75
N LEU A 15 -8.33 3.99 1.55
CA LEU A 15 -7.69 3.00 2.42
C LEU A 15 -6.17 3.06 2.34
N GLU A 16 -5.58 3.29 1.16
CA GLU A 16 -4.13 3.49 1.02
C GLU A 16 -3.64 4.68 1.86
N VAL A 17 -4.30 5.83 1.71
CA VAL A 17 -3.95 7.07 2.44
C VAL A 17 -4.13 6.88 3.95
N LEU A 18 -5.16 6.16 4.39
CA LEU A 18 -5.41 5.88 5.81
C LEU A 18 -4.48 4.80 6.39
N ALA A 19 -4.05 3.83 5.59
CA ALA A 19 -3.17 2.75 6.01
C ALA A 19 -1.70 3.17 6.06
N ALA A 20 -1.27 4.10 5.19
CA ALA A 20 0.12 4.53 5.13
C ALA A 20 0.69 5.10 6.45
N PRO A 21 -0.06 5.87 7.26
CA PRO A 21 0.37 6.25 8.60
C PRO A 21 0.77 5.08 9.49
N LEU A 22 0.18 3.88 9.31
CA LEU A 22 0.57 2.70 10.07
C LEU A 22 2.02 2.31 9.77
N LEU A 23 2.44 2.33 8.50
CA LEU A 23 3.83 2.10 8.10
C LEU A 23 4.77 3.17 8.66
N ILE A 24 4.33 4.42 8.76
CA ILE A 24 5.17 5.52 9.27
C ILE A 24 5.32 5.47 10.79
N VAL A 25 4.25 5.12 11.51
CA VAL A 25 4.21 5.15 12.97
C VAL A 25 4.70 3.84 13.60
N ALA A 26 4.55 2.71 12.92
CA ALA A 26 4.95 1.39 13.41
C ALA A 26 6.39 1.32 13.97
N PRO A 27 7.42 1.92 13.34
CA PRO A 27 8.78 1.88 13.86
C PRO A 27 8.91 2.40 15.29
N PHE A 28 8.16 3.45 15.61
CA PHE A 28 8.20 4.10 16.92
C PHE A 28 7.39 3.32 17.96
N VAL A 29 6.25 2.76 17.57
CA VAL A 29 5.36 2.03 18.48
C VAL A 29 5.85 0.60 18.75
N LEU A 30 6.42 -0.05 17.73
CA LEU A 30 6.85 -1.45 17.78
C LEU A 30 8.36 -1.62 17.98
N GLY A 31 9.11 -0.51 18.12
CA GLY A 31 10.55 -0.53 18.43
C GLY A 31 11.42 -1.12 17.31
N PHE A 32 11.20 -0.70 16.06
CA PHE A 32 11.99 -1.19 14.94
C PHE A 32 13.45 -0.72 15.03
N SER A 33 14.38 -1.51 14.47
CA SER A 33 15.75 -1.05 14.27
C SER A 33 15.78 0.19 13.34
N PRO A 34 16.81 1.05 13.39
CA PRO A 34 16.86 2.26 12.57
C PRO A 34 16.69 2.00 11.07
N ILE A 35 17.30 0.92 10.56
CA ILE A 35 17.21 0.54 9.14
C ILE A 35 15.79 0.07 8.79
N ALA A 36 15.22 -0.85 9.58
CA ALA A 36 13.85 -1.32 9.36
C ALA A 36 12.83 -0.18 9.48
N GLY A 37 13.05 0.74 10.42
CA GLY A 37 12.24 1.94 10.60
C GLY A 37 12.29 2.87 9.40
N ALA A 38 13.49 3.16 8.88
CA ALA A 38 13.65 4.00 7.69
C ALA A 38 12.94 3.40 6.46
N ILE A 39 13.07 2.09 6.25
CA ILE A 39 12.38 1.38 5.15
C ILE A 39 10.86 1.45 5.34
N SER A 40 10.36 1.22 6.56
CA SER A 40 8.93 1.31 6.90
C SER A 40 8.36 2.68 6.56
N ILE A 41 9.04 3.74 7.00
CA ILE A 41 8.63 5.13 6.75
C ILE A 41 8.65 5.44 5.25
N LEU A 42 9.70 5.02 4.53
CA LEU A 42 9.79 5.21 3.08
C LEU A 42 8.62 4.54 2.35
N LEU A 43 8.32 3.28 2.68
CA LEU A 43 7.18 2.56 2.10
C LEU A 43 5.85 3.25 2.41
N GLY A 44 5.68 3.77 3.63
CA GLY A 44 4.51 4.57 3.99
C GLY A 44 4.38 5.84 3.17
N VAL A 45 5.46 6.60 2.99
CA VAL A 45 5.46 7.81 2.14
C VAL A 45 5.12 7.47 0.68
N LEU A 46 5.69 6.39 0.14
CA LEU A 46 5.37 5.92 -1.21
C LEU A 46 3.89 5.52 -1.34
N LEU A 47 3.32 4.86 -0.33
CA LEU A 47 1.89 4.50 -0.32
C LEU A 47 0.98 5.73 -0.30
N ILE A 48 1.32 6.78 0.46
CA ILE A 48 0.59 8.06 0.41
C ILE A 48 0.63 8.62 -1.01
N GLY A 49 1.82 8.71 -1.60
CA GLY A 49 1.98 9.23 -2.97
C GLY A 49 1.16 8.42 -3.99
N LEU A 50 1.13 7.10 -3.84
CA LEU A 50 0.35 6.22 -4.70
C LEU A 50 -1.16 6.45 -4.50
N GLY A 51 -1.65 6.48 -3.26
CA GLY A 51 -3.06 6.74 -2.97
C GLY A 51 -3.55 8.10 -3.45
N LEU A 52 -2.70 9.14 -3.35
CA LEU A 52 -3.01 10.47 -3.87
C LEU A 52 -2.93 10.55 -5.41
N SER A 53 -2.19 9.66 -6.07
CA SER A 53 -2.04 9.69 -7.55
C SER A 53 -3.36 9.50 -8.31
N LEU A 54 -4.37 8.93 -7.64
CA LEU A 54 -5.72 8.75 -8.18
C LEU A 54 -6.63 9.97 -7.97
N GLN A 55 -6.28 10.92 -7.10
CA GLN A 55 -7.01 12.17 -6.88
C GLN A 55 -6.49 13.26 -7.85
N GLY A 56 -7.24 13.53 -8.92
CA GLY A 56 -7.18 14.82 -9.61
C GLY A 56 -8.17 15.80 -8.97
N ALA A 57 -7.98 17.11 -9.15
CA ALA A 57 -9.04 18.08 -8.84
C ALA A 57 -10.31 17.72 -9.63
N ALA A 58 -11.49 18.22 -9.22
CA ALA A 58 -12.73 17.95 -9.95
C ALA A 58 -12.60 18.37 -11.43
N GLY A 59 -12.56 17.38 -12.34
CA GLY A 59 -12.33 17.59 -13.77
C GLY A 59 -10.90 17.36 -14.27
N GLU A 60 -9.93 17.13 -13.39
CA GLU A 60 -8.55 16.77 -13.75
C GLU A 60 -8.34 15.26 -13.82
N ARG A 61 -7.50 14.84 -14.76
CA ARG A 61 -7.09 13.44 -14.90
C ARG A 61 -6.13 13.08 -13.76
N ALA A 62 -6.26 11.87 -13.23
CA ALA A 62 -5.23 11.31 -12.35
C ALA A 62 -3.83 11.46 -12.94
N THR A 63 -2.86 11.67 -12.05
CA THR A 63 -1.46 11.89 -12.41
C THR A 63 -0.83 10.60 -12.97
N VAL A 64 -1.34 9.43 -12.57
CA VAL A 64 -0.85 8.12 -13.00
C VAL A 64 -1.96 7.34 -13.73
N PRO A 65 -1.66 6.69 -14.88
CA PRO A 65 -2.60 5.80 -15.55
C PRO A 65 -3.06 4.67 -14.62
N LEU A 66 -4.33 4.30 -14.69
CA LEU A 66 -4.94 3.34 -13.75
C LEU A 66 -4.23 1.98 -13.74
N ALA A 67 -3.78 1.50 -14.91
CA ALA A 67 -3.01 0.26 -15.01
C ALA A 67 -1.63 0.37 -14.32
N ALA A 68 -0.99 1.54 -14.38
CA ALA A 68 0.28 1.77 -13.72
C ALA A 68 0.13 1.86 -12.20
N HIS A 69 -0.93 2.51 -11.70
CA HIS A 69 -1.25 2.51 -10.27
C HIS A 69 -1.46 1.08 -9.74
N ALA A 70 -2.31 0.29 -10.41
CA ALA A 70 -2.55 -1.10 -10.03
C ALA A 70 -1.28 -1.98 -10.06
N GLY A 71 -0.35 -1.70 -10.99
CA GLY A 71 0.96 -2.36 -11.03
C GLY A 71 1.87 -1.93 -9.87
N LEU A 72 1.89 -0.64 -9.55
CA LEU A 72 2.65 -0.10 -8.42
C LEU A 72 2.13 -0.64 -7.08
N ASP A 73 0.83 -0.86 -6.93
CA ASP A 73 0.27 -1.53 -5.74
C ASP A 73 0.84 -2.92 -5.52
N GLN A 74 0.86 -3.71 -6.59
CA GLN A 74 1.35 -5.09 -6.54
C GLN A 74 2.84 -5.11 -6.22
N ILE A 75 3.61 -4.20 -6.81
CA ILE A 75 5.04 -4.04 -6.52
C ILE A 75 5.23 -3.62 -5.06
N LEU A 76 4.51 -2.62 -4.58
CA LEU A 76 4.65 -2.11 -3.22
C LEU A 76 4.29 -3.18 -2.18
N ALA A 77 3.20 -3.93 -2.42
CA ALA A 77 2.82 -5.08 -1.61
C ALA A 77 3.92 -6.16 -1.60
N ALA A 78 4.41 -6.56 -2.78
CA ALA A 78 5.43 -7.60 -2.90
C ALA A 78 6.76 -7.18 -2.25
N VAL A 79 7.20 -5.94 -2.43
CA VAL A 79 8.40 -5.38 -1.79
C VAL A 79 8.23 -5.36 -0.28
N THR A 80 7.07 -4.92 0.23
CA THR A 80 6.79 -4.89 1.67
C THR A 80 6.82 -6.30 2.28
N ILE A 81 6.24 -7.29 1.60
CA ILE A 81 6.31 -8.70 2.01
C ILE A 81 7.76 -9.19 2.01
N ALA A 82 8.51 -8.95 0.93
CA ALA A 82 9.89 -9.41 0.79
C ALA A 82 10.80 -8.81 1.87
N VAL A 83 10.65 -7.51 2.16
CA VAL A 83 11.34 -6.83 3.26
C VAL A 83 10.98 -7.48 4.60
N GLY A 84 9.70 -7.73 4.85
CA GLY A 84 9.24 -8.40 6.06
C GLY A 84 9.85 -9.79 6.24
N LEU A 85 9.85 -10.61 5.18
CA LEU A 85 10.49 -11.93 5.19
C LEU A 85 11.99 -11.84 5.47
N ALA A 86 12.71 -10.91 4.82
CA ALA A 86 14.13 -10.69 5.07
C ALA A 86 14.41 -10.29 6.53
N LEU A 87 13.55 -9.47 7.12
CA LEU A 87 13.65 -9.09 8.54
C LEU A 87 13.38 -10.27 9.48
N LEU A 88 12.43 -11.15 9.14
CA LEU A 88 12.20 -12.40 9.89
C LEU A 88 13.43 -13.32 9.85
N PHE A 89 14.07 -13.48 8.68
CA PHE A 89 15.33 -14.24 8.56
C PHE A 89 16.50 -13.61 9.30
N ALA A 90 16.42 -12.32 9.63
CA ALA A 90 17.39 -11.58 10.43
C ALA A 90 16.98 -11.46 11.91
N ASP A 91 16.08 -12.33 12.39
CA ASP A 91 15.57 -12.38 13.77
C ASP A 91 14.88 -11.09 14.27
N GLN A 92 14.48 -10.20 13.34
CA GLN A 92 13.71 -9.00 13.67
C GLN A 92 12.21 -9.29 13.58
N LEU A 93 11.70 -10.01 14.58
CA LEU A 93 10.33 -10.52 14.61
C LEU A 93 9.26 -9.44 14.48
N ALA A 94 9.33 -8.37 15.29
CA ALA A 94 8.31 -7.32 15.31
C ALA A 94 8.15 -6.61 13.95
N PRO A 95 9.21 -6.08 13.31
CA PRO A 95 9.06 -5.49 11.98
C PRO A 95 8.79 -6.52 10.89
N GLY A 96 9.35 -7.73 11.01
CA GLY A 96 9.10 -8.80 10.05
C GLY A 96 7.62 -9.18 9.94
N ILE A 97 6.98 -9.48 11.08
CA ILE A 97 5.55 -9.84 11.13
C ILE A 97 4.69 -8.67 10.64
N PHE A 98 4.97 -7.45 11.11
CA PHE A 98 4.21 -6.28 10.71
C PHE A 98 4.28 -6.02 9.20
N MET A 99 5.48 -6.07 8.61
CA MET A 99 5.68 -5.85 7.18
C MET A 99 5.03 -6.93 6.32
N VAL A 100 5.18 -8.21 6.68
CA VAL A 100 4.49 -9.30 5.97
C VAL A 100 2.98 -9.13 6.06
N GLY A 101 2.45 -8.86 7.26
CA GLY A 101 1.01 -8.66 7.47
C GLY A 101 0.46 -7.47 6.68
N PHE A 102 1.16 -6.33 6.73
CA PHE A 102 0.78 -5.13 5.97
C PHE A 102 0.82 -5.39 4.47
N GLY A 103 1.90 -5.97 3.96
CA GLY A 103 2.05 -6.24 2.53
C GLY A 103 1.02 -7.25 2.01
N LEU A 104 0.67 -8.29 2.80
CA LEU A 104 -0.42 -9.21 2.46
C LEU A 104 -1.79 -8.52 2.47
N ALA A 105 -2.04 -7.64 3.45
CA ALA A 105 -3.26 -6.85 3.51
C ALA A 105 -3.38 -5.89 2.30
N HIS A 106 -2.28 -5.24 1.91
CA HIS A 106 -2.24 -4.38 0.72
C HIS A 106 -2.45 -5.17 -0.57
N LEU A 107 -1.83 -6.35 -0.69
CA LEU A 107 -2.05 -7.24 -1.83
C LEU A 107 -3.51 -7.69 -1.92
N ALA A 108 -4.13 -8.03 -0.77
CA ALA A 108 -5.53 -8.41 -0.70
C ALA A 108 -6.46 -7.25 -1.08
N LEU A 109 -6.15 -6.02 -0.63
CA LEU A 109 -6.85 -4.80 -1.04
C LEU A 109 -6.76 -4.62 -2.57
N SER A 110 -5.56 -4.68 -3.15
CA SER A 110 -5.36 -4.55 -4.60
C SER A 110 -6.09 -5.64 -5.39
N ALA A 111 -6.00 -6.91 -4.96
CA ALA A 111 -6.69 -8.03 -5.60
C ALA A 111 -8.23 -7.90 -5.55
N SER A 112 -8.75 -7.27 -4.50
CA SER A 112 -10.18 -7.05 -4.27
C SER A 112 -10.72 -5.76 -4.92
N THR A 113 -9.86 -4.99 -5.58
CA THR A 113 -10.20 -3.68 -6.13
C THR A 113 -10.69 -3.76 -7.58
N ARG A 114 -11.75 -3.00 -7.86
CA ARG A 114 -12.23 -2.74 -9.23
C ARG A 114 -11.50 -1.52 -9.79
N TYR A 115 -10.46 -1.77 -10.57
CA TYR A 115 -9.77 -0.74 -11.35
C TYR A 115 -10.59 -0.33 -12.58
N SER A 116 -11.65 0.46 -12.35
CA SER A 116 -12.46 1.07 -13.40
C SER A 116 -13.08 2.37 -12.90
N ARG A 117 -13.21 3.36 -13.77
CA ARG A 117 -13.95 4.61 -13.48
C ARG A 117 -15.37 4.53 -14.04
N PRO A 118 -16.37 5.15 -13.38
CA PRO A 118 -17.68 5.39 -13.98
C PRO A 118 -17.53 6.22 -15.25
N LEU A 119 -18.38 5.97 -16.25
CA LEU A 119 -18.47 6.84 -17.42
C LEU A 119 -18.96 8.23 -16.97
N GLY A 120 -18.18 9.27 -17.25
CA GLY A 120 -18.53 10.66 -16.91
C GLY A 120 -17.91 11.22 -15.62
N ALA A 121 -17.01 10.48 -14.96
CA ALA A 121 -16.17 10.96 -13.86
C ALA A 121 -14.80 11.47 -14.35
#